data_AF-A0A0K2H354-F1
#
_entry.id   AF-A0A0K2H354-F1
#
_cell.length_a   1.000
_cell.length_b   1.000
_cell.length_c   1.000
_cell.angle_alpha   90.00
_cell.angle_beta   90.00
_cell.angle_gamma   90.00
#
_symmetry.space_group_name_H-M   'P 1'
#
loop_
_entity.id
_entity.type
_entity.pdbx_description
1 polymer ?
#
loop_
_entity_poly.entity_id
_entity_poly.type
_entity_poly.pdbx_seq_one_letter_code
_entity_poly.pdbx_strand_id
1 'polypeptide(L)'
;MMWLYAFVLGGLIGPWVALKGNEAMQEGLEGFVERNALADWWPALSAPAVEELGKGAVVFGIIVVFRYLVTRPIHALYVGVAVGFGFQITEDVLYAMSAALDSLNSDFAGGIQSAILRTATGLISHWIYSGFVAVGIAYLMGITYKPTPRTKRIGVGAALIVAAIGLHFLWNSPLSFEDSAVVGLLLIVKVIVVFVAFVVLVRVLVKQDREALGLPSRKERRAQKKAEKLAKKQASEQAEQKVDQTA
;
A
#
# COMPACT_ATOMS: atom_id res chain seq x y z
N MET A 1 17.01 11.28 2.53
CA MET A 1 17.90 10.29 1.88
C MET A 1 17.34 8.88 1.89
N MET A 2 17.06 8.22 3.02
CA MET A 2 16.53 6.83 3.05
C MET A 2 15.33 6.58 2.12
N TRP A 3 14.31 7.46 2.15
CA TRP A 3 13.11 7.32 1.31
C TRP A 3 13.40 7.38 -0.18
N LEU A 4 14.40 8.17 -0.58
CA LEU A 4 14.82 8.27 -1.98
C LEU A 4 15.48 6.97 -2.43
N TYR A 5 16.36 6.37 -1.61
CA TYR A 5 16.94 5.06 -1.91
C TYR A 5 15.89 3.97 -1.99
N ALA A 6 14.93 3.96 -1.06
CA ALA A 6 13.81 3.02 -1.08
C ALA A 6 13.01 3.13 -2.39
N PHE A 7 12.67 4.35 -2.78
CA PHE A 7 11.97 4.62 -4.04
C PHE A 7 12.78 4.16 -5.26
N VAL A 8 14.05 4.58 -5.38
CA VAL A 8 14.89 4.27 -6.55
C VAL A 8 15.14 2.76 -6.66
N LEU A 9 15.52 2.09 -5.57
CA LEU A 9 15.74 0.63 -5.60
C LEU A 9 14.44 -0.13 -5.83
N GLY A 10 13.32 0.37 -5.31
CA GLY A 10 12.01 -0.18 -5.60
C GLY A 10 11.66 -0.14 -7.08
N GLY A 11 11.97 0.95 -7.78
CA GLY A 11 11.76 1.08 -9.22
C GLY A 11 12.78 0.35 -10.09
N LEU A 12 14.03 0.21 -9.65
CA LEU A 12 15.06 -0.43 -10.48
C LEU A 12 15.14 -1.95 -10.26
N ILE A 13 15.15 -2.41 -9.01
CA ILE A 13 15.39 -3.82 -8.68
C ILE A 13 14.06 -4.58 -8.66
N GLY A 14 13.02 -3.98 -8.12
CA GLY A 14 11.73 -4.63 -7.94
C GLY A 14 11.15 -5.19 -9.25
N PRO A 15 10.97 -4.37 -10.30
CA PRO A 15 10.45 -4.83 -11.59
C PRO A 15 11.32 -5.87 -12.28
N TRP A 16 12.65 -5.80 -12.13
CA TRP A 16 13.55 -6.82 -12.66
C TRP A 16 13.33 -8.19 -12.00
N VAL A 17 13.20 -8.18 -10.67
CA VAL A 17 12.89 -9.40 -9.89
C VAL A 17 11.50 -9.93 -10.22
N ALA A 18 10.52 -9.04 -10.44
CA ALA A 18 9.17 -9.39 -10.88
C ALA A 18 9.20 -10.11 -12.23
N LEU A 19 9.82 -9.50 -13.25
CA LEU A 19 9.90 -10.07 -14.60
C LEU A 19 10.53 -11.46 -14.58
N LYS A 20 11.74 -11.58 -14.00
CA LYS A 20 12.47 -12.86 -13.98
C LYS A 20 11.83 -13.90 -13.06
N GLY A 21 11.26 -13.48 -11.94
CA GLY A 21 10.60 -14.37 -11.00
C GLY A 21 9.27 -14.90 -11.51
N ASN A 22 8.48 -14.06 -12.20
CA ASN A 22 7.22 -14.46 -12.80
C ASN A 22 7.45 -15.47 -13.93
N GLU A 23 8.45 -15.22 -14.79
CA GLU A 23 8.90 -16.18 -15.83
C GLU A 23 9.27 -17.54 -15.21
N ALA A 24 10.15 -17.55 -14.21
CA ALA A 24 10.62 -18.78 -13.58
C ALA A 24 9.48 -19.56 -12.87
N MET A 25 8.55 -18.86 -12.22
CA MET A 25 7.41 -19.50 -11.56
C MET A 25 6.43 -20.09 -12.58
N GLN A 26 6.29 -19.45 -13.74
CA GLN A 26 5.50 -19.96 -14.86
C GLN A 26 6.08 -21.23 -15.45
N GLU A 27 7.37 -21.22 -15.79
CA GLU A 27 8.06 -22.41 -16.29
C GLU A 27 7.98 -23.60 -15.31
N GLY A 28 8.10 -23.34 -14.00
CA GLY A 28 8.03 -24.39 -12.98
C GLY A 28 6.64 -24.99 -12.76
N LEU A 29 5.57 -24.21 -12.95
CA LEU A 29 4.18 -24.64 -12.71
C LEU A 29 3.49 -25.17 -13.97
N GLU A 30 4.03 -24.87 -15.15
CA GLU A 30 3.59 -25.45 -16.43
C GLU A 30 3.65 -26.99 -16.46
N GLY A 31 4.40 -27.62 -15.55
CA GLY A 31 4.45 -29.07 -15.37
C GLY A 31 3.35 -29.67 -14.48
N PHE A 32 2.59 -28.86 -13.75
CA PHE A 32 1.63 -29.33 -12.73
C PHE A 32 0.17 -28.93 -12.99
N VAL A 33 -0.06 -27.98 -13.91
CA VAL A 33 -1.39 -27.40 -14.17
C VAL A 33 -1.66 -27.41 -15.67
N GLU A 34 -2.81 -27.96 -16.09
CA GLU A 34 -3.28 -27.87 -17.47
C GLU A 34 -3.52 -26.40 -17.85
N ARG A 35 -2.71 -25.86 -18.78
CA ARG A 35 -2.67 -24.43 -19.16
C ARG A 35 -4.05 -23.84 -19.51
N ASN A 36 -4.99 -24.66 -19.96
CA ASN A 36 -6.24 -24.19 -20.55
C ASN A 36 -7.31 -23.82 -19.50
N ALA A 37 -7.26 -24.38 -18.28
CA ALA A 37 -8.29 -24.16 -17.28
C ALA A 37 -8.05 -22.93 -16.38
N LEU A 38 -6.79 -22.49 -16.24
CA LEU A 38 -6.39 -21.40 -15.33
C LEU A 38 -5.62 -20.26 -16.02
N ALA A 39 -5.64 -20.18 -17.35
CA ALA A 39 -4.93 -19.16 -18.12
C ALA A 39 -5.23 -17.74 -17.60
N ASP A 40 -6.50 -17.40 -17.42
CA ASP A 40 -6.93 -16.08 -16.94
C ASP A 40 -6.54 -15.81 -15.47
N TRP A 41 -6.31 -16.86 -14.69
CA TRP A 41 -5.92 -16.78 -13.28
C TRP A 41 -4.41 -16.72 -13.09
N TRP A 42 -3.64 -16.97 -14.13
CA TRP A 42 -2.19 -17.03 -14.08
C TRP A 42 -1.54 -15.76 -13.51
N PRO A 43 -1.95 -14.53 -13.92
CA PRO A 43 -1.42 -13.30 -13.34
C PRO A 43 -1.75 -13.13 -11.85
N ALA A 44 -2.86 -13.70 -11.37
CA ALA A 44 -3.23 -13.67 -9.97
C ALA A 44 -2.45 -14.69 -9.14
N LEU A 45 -2.17 -15.86 -9.69
CA LEU A 45 -1.49 -16.94 -8.97
C LEU A 45 0.02 -16.74 -8.88
N SER A 46 0.63 -16.12 -9.89
CA SER A 46 2.09 -15.99 -9.99
C SER A 46 2.63 -14.68 -9.43
N ALA A 47 2.22 -13.56 -10.01
CA ALA A 47 2.78 -12.25 -9.74
C ALA A 47 2.74 -11.84 -8.26
N PRO A 48 1.64 -12.02 -7.50
CA PRO A 48 1.54 -11.46 -6.15
C PRO A 48 2.62 -11.93 -5.19
N ALA A 49 2.92 -13.23 -5.16
CA ALA A 49 3.92 -13.75 -4.24
C ALA A 49 5.32 -13.31 -4.67
N VAL A 50 5.65 -13.42 -5.96
CA VAL A 50 6.98 -13.05 -6.48
C VAL A 50 7.25 -11.57 -6.27
N GLU A 51 6.31 -10.72 -6.64
CA GLU A 51 6.48 -9.27 -6.61
C GLU A 51 6.52 -8.73 -5.19
N GLU A 52 5.61 -9.16 -4.32
CA GLU A 52 5.60 -8.70 -2.93
C GLU A 52 6.80 -9.19 -2.14
N LEU A 53 7.29 -10.42 -2.39
CA LEU A 53 8.51 -10.93 -1.75
C LEU A 53 9.77 -10.28 -2.34
N GLY A 54 9.82 -10.05 -3.65
CA GLY A 54 10.90 -9.32 -4.31
C GLY A 54 11.05 -7.90 -3.78
N LYS A 55 9.94 -7.15 -3.71
CA LYS A 55 9.89 -5.83 -3.04
C LYS A 55 10.22 -5.95 -1.56
N GLY A 56 9.77 -7.01 -0.89
CA GLY A 56 10.11 -7.33 0.49
C GLY A 56 11.62 -7.45 0.73
N ALA A 57 12.36 -8.06 -0.21
CA ALA A 57 13.83 -8.14 -0.13
C ALA A 57 14.49 -6.76 -0.21
N VAL A 58 14.00 -5.89 -1.11
CA VAL A 58 14.46 -4.49 -1.20
C VAL A 58 14.17 -3.73 0.11
N VAL A 59 12.95 -3.86 0.63
CA VAL A 59 12.55 -3.28 1.92
C VAL A 59 13.46 -3.76 3.04
N PHE A 60 13.70 -5.07 3.14
CA PHE A 60 14.57 -5.64 4.15
C PHE A 60 15.99 -5.06 4.07
N GLY A 61 16.56 -4.98 2.86
CA GLY A 61 17.86 -4.36 2.63
C GLY A 61 17.92 -2.91 3.10
N ILE A 62 16.91 -2.10 2.76
CA ILE A 62 16.81 -0.70 3.24
C ILE A 62 16.71 -0.65 4.77
N ILE A 63 15.87 -1.48 5.40
CA ILE A 63 15.72 -1.49 6.86
C ILE A 63 17.03 -1.91 7.54
N VAL A 64 17.79 -2.85 6.97
CA VAL A 64 19.09 -3.26 7.51
C VAL A 64 20.12 -2.12 7.41
N VAL A 65 20.26 -1.49 6.24
CA VAL A 65 21.22 -0.39 6.02
C VAL A 65 20.89 0.83 6.87
N PHE A 66 19.60 1.19 6.95
CA PHE A 66 19.11 2.36 7.68
C PHE A 66 18.46 1.98 9.03
N ARG A 67 18.93 0.91 9.66
CA ARG A 67 18.29 0.35 10.86
C ARG A 67 18.15 1.34 12.00
N TYR A 68 19.10 2.27 12.13
CA TYR A 68 19.08 3.33 13.14
C TYR A 68 17.94 4.34 12.96
N LEU A 69 17.41 4.49 11.74
CA LEU A 69 16.25 5.35 11.44
C LEU A 69 14.93 4.59 11.59
N VAL A 70 14.91 3.29 11.35
CA VAL A 70 13.70 2.45 11.39
C VAL A 70 13.53 1.84 12.78
N THR A 71 13.04 2.64 13.72
CA THR A 71 12.86 2.24 15.12
C THR A 71 11.45 1.78 15.47
N ARG A 72 10.46 2.07 14.62
CA ARG A 72 9.04 1.80 14.86
C ARG A 72 8.38 1.18 13.63
N PRO A 73 7.36 0.31 13.78
CA PRO A 73 6.63 -0.27 12.66
C PRO A 73 6.13 0.75 11.62
N ILE A 74 5.68 1.93 12.04
CA ILE A 74 5.23 2.97 11.11
C ILE A 74 6.37 3.54 10.24
N HIS A 75 7.63 3.52 10.70
CA HIS A 75 8.77 3.89 9.85
C HIS A 75 8.97 2.87 8.73
N ALA A 76 8.83 1.59 9.04
CA ALA A 76 8.92 0.52 8.05
C ALA A 76 7.76 0.61 7.04
N LEU A 77 6.55 0.96 7.47
CA LEU A 77 5.43 1.24 6.56
C LEU A 77 5.84 2.27 5.49
N TYR A 78 6.44 3.39 5.89
CA TYR A 78 6.90 4.40 4.95
C TYR A 78 7.99 3.89 4.00
N VAL A 79 8.83 2.94 4.43
CA VAL A 79 9.87 2.33 3.56
C VAL A 79 9.16 1.48 2.51
N GLY A 80 8.22 0.64 2.94
CA GLY A 80 7.41 -0.20 2.04
C GLY A 80 6.62 0.61 1.02
N VAL A 81 5.99 1.70 1.46
CA VAL A 81 5.26 2.62 0.58
C VAL A 81 6.20 3.22 -0.47
N ALA A 82 7.40 3.69 -0.06
CA ALA A 82 8.36 4.25 -1.00
C ALA A 82 8.86 3.22 -2.02
N VAL A 83 9.21 2.00 -1.58
CA VAL A 83 9.62 0.89 -2.47
C VAL A 83 8.52 0.55 -3.47
N GLY A 84 7.30 0.30 -2.98
CA GLY A 84 6.19 -0.07 -3.84
C GLY A 84 5.76 1.05 -4.78
N PHE A 85 5.95 2.31 -4.40
CA PHE A 85 5.67 3.46 -5.29
C PHE A 85 6.70 3.57 -6.42
N GLY A 86 7.98 3.31 -6.14
CA GLY A 86 9.00 3.22 -7.19
C GLY A 86 8.75 2.08 -8.17
N PHE A 87 8.36 0.91 -7.64
CA PHE A 87 7.93 -0.24 -8.44
C PHE A 87 6.76 0.13 -9.35
N GLN A 88 5.70 0.72 -8.78
CA GLN A 88 4.49 1.12 -9.50
C GLN A 88 4.81 1.98 -10.73
N ILE A 89 5.63 3.02 -10.55
CA ILE A 89 5.96 3.93 -11.65
C ILE A 89 6.67 3.18 -12.78
N THR A 90 7.59 2.30 -12.44
CA THR A 90 8.35 1.56 -13.45
C THR A 90 7.46 0.56 -14.19
N GLU A 91 6.60 -0.14 -13.45
CA GLU A 91 5.60 -1.04 -14.03
C GLU A 91 4.66 -0.28 -14.97
N ASP A 92 4.07 0.83 -14.52
CA ASP A 92 3.16 1.64 -15.33
C ASP A 92 3.82 2.15 -16.62
N VAL A 93 5.10 2.57 -16.54
CA VAL A 93 5.88 2.97 -17.72
C VAL A 93 6.09 1.79 -18.67
N LEU A 94 6.51 0.63 -18.17
CA LEU A 94 6.73 -0.55 -19.01
C LEU A 94 5.46 -0.99 -19.72
N TYR A 95 4.33 -0.99 -19.03
CA TYR A 95 3.06 -1.30 -19.67
C TYR A 95 2.58 -0.24 -20.65
N ALA A 96 2.79 1.05 -20.36
CA ALA A 96 2.47 2.12 -21.31
C ALA A 96 3.32 1.99 -22.58
N MET A 97 4.60 1.62 -22.44
CA MET A 97 5.48 1.33 -23.57
C MET A 97 4.99 0.12 -24.36
N SER A 98 4.67 -1.00 -23.70
CA SER A 98 4.14 -2.19 -24.38
C SER A 98 2.84 -1.89 -25.12
N ALA A 99 1.91 -1.18 -24.47
CA ALA A 99 0.65 -0.77 -25.10
C ALA A 99 0.92 0.11 -26.34
N ALA A 100 1.85 1.06 -26.27
CA ALA A 100 2.19 1.93 -27.40
C ALA A 100 2.82 1.17 -28.58
N LEU A 101 3.61 0.12 -28.30
CA LEU A 101 4.21 -0.75 -29.32
C LEU A 101 3.17 -1.68 -29.98
N ASP A 102 2.24 -2.22 -29.20
CA ASP A 102 1.12 -3.03 -29.71
C ASP A 102 0.12 -2.18 -30.49
N SER A 103 0.06 -0.88 -30.20
CA SER A 103 -0.90 0.07 -30.74
C SER A 103 -0.32 1.03 -31.78
N LEU A 104 0.80 0.71 -32.45
CA LEU A 104 1.48 1.60 -33.41
C LEU A 104 0.57 2.12 -34.55
N ASN A 105 -0.63 1.56 -34.73
CA ASN A 105 -1.67 1.98 -35.68
C ASN A 105 -3.04 2.35 -35.05
N SER A 106 -3.19 2.52 -33.72
CA SER A 106 -4.52 2.71 -33.09
C SER A 106 -4.77 4.08 -32.43
N ASP A 107 -6.06 4.37 -32.24
CA ASP A 107 -6.68 5.63 -31.86
C ASP A 107 -6.08 6.25 -30.57
N PHE A 108 -5.55 7.47 -30.70
CA PHE A 108 -5.01 8.30 -29.62
C PHE A 108 -5.96 8.40 -28.42
N ALA A 109 -7.28 8.38 -28.66
CA ALA A 109 -8.29 8.40 -27.61
C ALA A 109 -8.29 7.14 -26.72
N GLY A 110 -8.08 5.94 -27.31
CA GLY A 110 -7.99 4.68 -26.58
C GLY A 110 -6.73 4.59 -25.70
N GLY A 111 -5.61 5.13 -26.19
CA GLY A 111 -4.37 5.26 -25.42
C GLY A 111 -4.51 6.15 -24.19
N ILE A 112 -5.16 7.32 -24.34
CA ILE A 112 -5.45 8.23 -23.22
C ILE A 112 -6.40 7.58 -22.21
N GLN A 113 -7.46 6.92 -22.68
CA GLN A 113 -8.43 6.26 -21.78
C GLN A 113 -7.76 5.14 -20.96
N SER A 114 -6.91 4.33 -21.59
CA SER A 114 -6.09 3.32 -20.91
C SER A 114 -5.15 3.96 -19.89
N ALA A 115 -4.43 5.02 -20.25
CA ALA A 115 -3.53 5.72 -19.33
C ALA A 115 -4.26 6.34 -18.12
N ILE A 116 -5.46 6.90 -18.32
CA ILE A 116 -6.31 7.45 -17.24
C ILE A 116 -6.78 6.35 -16.30
N LEU A 117 -7.32 5.25 -16.85
CA LEU A 117 -7.75 4.10 -16.05
C LEU A 117 -6.56 3.54 -15.26
N ARG A 118 -5.38 3.44 -15.88
CA ARG A 118 -4.17 2.96 -15.23
C ARG A 118 -3.67 3.88 -14.12
N THR A 119 -3.72 5.19 -14.33
CA THR A 119 -3.37 6.19 -13.32
C THR A 119 -4.36 6.16 -12.15
N ALA A 120 -5.65 6.03 -12.44
CA ALA A 120 -6.71 5.89 -11.44
C ALA A 120 -6.60 4.59 -10.64
N THR A 121 -6.15 3.50 -11.27
CA THR A 121 -5.84 2.24 -10.58
C THR A 121 -4.50 2.28 -9.86
N GLY A 122 -3.50 3.00 -10.37
CA GLY A 122 -2.18 3.18 -9.75
C GLY A 122 -2.24 3.91 -8.41
N LEU A 123 -3.35 4.63 -8.15
CA LEU A 123 -3.68 5.19 -6.84
C LEU A 123 -3.91 4.13 -5.76
N ILE A 124 -4.20 2.86 -6.10
CA ILE A 124 -4.46 1.77 -5.16
C ILE A 124 -3.72 0.53 -5.67
N SER A 125 -2.47 0.37 -5.25
CA SER A 125 -1.55 -0.46 -5.99
C SER A 125 -0.38 -0.96 -5.13
N HIS A 126 0.75 -1.28 -5.78
CA HIS A 126 1.94 -1.89 -5.20
C HIS A 126 2.46 -1.23 -3.92
N TRP A 127 2.31 0.09 -3.78
CA TRP A 127 2.73 0.81 -2.58
C TRP A 127 1.93 0.43 -1.32
N ILE A 128 0.67 0.00 -1.47
CA ILE A 128 -0.15 -0.50 -0.35
C ILE A 128 0.38 -1.86 0.10
N TYR A 129 0.51 -2.81 -0.83
CA TYR A 129 0.93 -4.18 -0.54
C TYR A 129 2.34 -4.20 0.06
N SER A 130 3.27 -3.44 -0.52
CA SER A 130 4.62 -3.30 0.00
C SER A 130 4.66 -2.64 1.38
N GLY A 131 3.70 -1.75 1.68
CA GLY A 131 3.49 -1.23 3.02
C GLY A 131 3.16 -2.32 4.04
N PHE A 132 2.27 -3.26 3.71
CA PHE A 132 1.95 -4.42 4.56
C PHE A 132 3.18 -5.33 4.74
N VAL A 133 3.86 -5.67 3.65
CA VAL A 133 5.09 -6.49 3.68
C VAL A 133 6.13 -5.85 4.60
N ALA A 134 6.36 -4.54 4.48
CA ALA A 134 7.37 -3.84 5.27
C ALA A 134 7.07 -3.83 6.77
N VAL A 135 5.79 -3.66 7.14
CA VAL A 135 5.38 -3.78 8.55
C VAL A 135 5.54 -5.23 9.01
N GLY A 136 5.20 -6.21 8.17
CA GLY A 136 5.43 -7.62 8.46
C GLY A 136 6.91 -7.92 8.75
N ILE A 137 7.81 -7.47 7.88
CA ILE A 137 9.27 -7.56 8.05
C ILE A 137 9.73 -6.88 9.34
N ALA A 138 9.21 -5.69 9.65
CA ALA A 138 9.55 -4.99 10.89
C ALA A 138 9.23 -5.83 12.13
N TYR A 139 8.05 -6.49 12.17
CA TYR A 139 7.69 -7.40 13.26
C TYR A 139 8.63 -8.61 13.34
N LEU A 140 8.96 -9.23 12.20
CA LEU A 140 9.92 -10.34 12.13
C LEU A 140 11.30 -9.92 12.68
N MET A 141 11.77 -8.73 12.32
CA MET A 141 13.02 -8.13 12.81
C MET A 141 12.96 -7.64 14.27
N GLY A 142 11.77 -7.57 14.88
CA GLY A 142 11.59 -7.13 16.27
C GLY A 142 11.53 -5.63 16.45
N ILE A 143 11.28 -4.92 15.37
CA ILE A 143 10.95 -3.51 15.39
C ILE A 143 9.47 -3.42 15.77
N THR A 144 9.21 -3.31 17.07
CA THR A 144 7.86 -3.26 17.66
C THR A 144 7.78 -2.15 18.70
N TYR A 145 6.57 -1.61 18.94
CA TYR A 145 6.38 -0.52 19.92
C TYR A 145 6.64 -0.91 21.37
N LYS A 146 6.50 -2.20 21.71
CA LYS A 146 6.73 -2.74 23.05
C LYS A 146 7.36 -4.12 22.97
N PRO A 147 8.07 -4.58 24.02
CA PRO A 147 8.58 -5.94 24.08
C PRO A 147 7.47 -6.94 23.73
N THR A 148 7.66 -7.64 22.62
CA THR A 148 6.66 -8.56 22.05
C THR A 148 7.29 -9.94 21.90
N PRO A 149 6.65 -11.02 22.40
CA PRO A 149 7.17 -12.38 22.29
C PRO A 149 7.46 -12.78 20.85
N ARG A 150 8.49 -13.63 20.65
CA ARG A 150 8.92 -14.08 19.32
C ARG A 150 7.79 -14.73 18.51
N THR A 151 6.97 -15.58 19.15
CA THR A 151 5.84 -16.25 18.50
C THR A 151 4.83 -15.26 17.94
N LYS A 152 4.46 -14.24 18.72
CA LYS A 152 3.54 -13.19 18.29
C LYS A 152 4.13 -12.32 17.18
N ARG A 153 5.42 -12.00 17.26
CA ARG A 153 6.14 -11.29 16.20
C ARG A 153 6.11 -12.04 14.87
N ILE A 154 6.40 -13.35 14.92
CA ILE A 154 6.37 -14.22 13.74
C ILE A 154 4.95 -14.32 13.18
N GLY A 155 3.95 -14.58 14.04
CA GLY A 155 2.56 -14.69 13.63
C GLY A 155 2.03 -13.42 12.97
N VAL A 156 2.24 -12.25 13.58
CA VAL A 156 1.82 -10.96 13.00
C VAL A 156 2.60 -10.65 11.73
N GLY A 157 3.92 -10.90 11.73
CA GLY A 157 4.78 -10.67 10.58
C GLY A 157 4.34 -11.47 9.35
N ALA A 158 4.17 -12.78 9.53
CA ALA A 158 3.70 -13.68 8.49
C ALA A 158 2.28 -13.33 8.02
N ALA A 159 1.36 -13.05 8.95
CA ALA A 159 -0.02 -12.68 8.61
C ALA A 159 -0.08 -11.41 7.75
N LEU A 160 0.76 -10.40 8.02
CA LEU A 160 0.79 -9.17 7.22
C LEU A 160 1.36 -9.41 5.81
N ILE A 161 2.38 -10.25 5.67
CA ILE A 161 2.94 -10.61 4.36
C ILE A 161 1.91 -11.41 3.54
N VAL A 162 1.28 -12.42 4.15
CA VAL A 162 0.22 -13.21 3.50
C VAL A 162 -0.96 -12.32 3.13
N ALA A 163 -1.35 -11.37 3.98
CA ALA A 163 -2.39 -10.41 3.66
C ALA A 163 -2.02 -9.52 2.46
N ALA A 164 -0.76 -9.07 2.35
CA ALA A 164 -0.30 -8.30 1.20
C ALA A 164 -0.44 -9.10 -0.10
N ILE A 165 0.05 -10.35 -0.10
CA ILE A 165 -0.06 -11.27 -1.24
C ILE A 165 -1.52 -11.52 -1.59
N GLY A 166 -2.39 -11.74 -0.59
CA GLY A 166 -3.82 -11.95 -0.81
C GLY A 166 -4.56 -10.73 -1.37
N LEU A 167 -4.18 -9.52 -0.94
CA LEU A 167 -4.76 -8.27 -1.48
C LEU A 167 -4.31 -8.03 -2.92
N HIS A 168 -3.06 -8.36 -3.26
CA HIS A 168 -2.55 -8.28 -4.62
C HIS A 168 -3.14 -9.39 -5.51
N PHE A 169 -3.29 -10.62 -4.99
CA PHE A 169 -4.07 -11.68 -5.66
C PHE A 169 -5.50 -11.22 -5.98
N LEU A 170 -6.19 -10.61 -5.01
CA LEU A 170 -7.54 -10.06 -5.23
C LEU A 170 -7.55 -8.99 -6.32
N TRP A 171 -6.50 -8.17 -6.41
CA TRP A 171 -6.37 -7.18 -7.47
C TRP A 171 -6.24 -7.86 -8.85
N ASN A 172 -5.29 -8.79 -8.98
CA ASN A 172 -4.99 -9.50 -10.22
C ASN A 172 -6.03 -10.56 -10.62
N SER A 173 -6.98 -10.91 -9.74
CA SER A 173 -7.99 -11.92 -10.07
C SER A 173 -8.83 -11.50 -11.28
N PRO A 174 -9.13 -12.41 -12.22
CA PRO A 174 -9.87 -12.06 -13.42
C PRO A 174 -11.31 -11.63 -13.09
N LEU A 175 -11.85 -10.73 -13.91
CA LEU A 175 -13.25 -10.31 -13.89
C LEU A 175 -13.96 -10.80 -15.15
N SER A 176 -14.12 -12.12 -15.27
CA SER A 176 -14.71 -12.79 -16.45
C SER A 176 -16.24 -12.74 -16.43
N PHE A 177 -16.81 -11.54 -16.49
CA PHE A 177 -18.26 -11.30 -16.57
C PHE A 177 -18.61 -10.59 -17.87
N GLU A 178 -19.69 -11.02 -18.53
CA GLU A 178 -20.16 -10.39 -19.78
C GLU A 178 -20.75 -8.99 -19.55
N ASP A 179 -21.36 -8.78 -18.38
CA ASP A 179 -21.99 -7.52 -18.02
C ASP A 179 -20.95 -6.48 -17.54
N SER A 180 -20.78 -5.41 -18.33
CA SER A 180 -19.83 -4.33 -18.05
C SER A 180 -20.15 -3.54 -16.78
N ALA A 181 -21.42 -3.46 -16.37
CA ALA A 181 -21.81 -2.82 -15.11
C ALA A 181 -21.41 -3.69 -13.91
N VAL A 182 -21.50 -5.02 -14.03
CA VAL A 182 -21.02 -5.97 -13.01
C VAL A 182 -19.50 -5.88 -12.89
N VAL A 183 -18.76 -5.86 -14.00
CA VAL A 183 -17.30 -5.65 -13.99
C VAL A 183 -16.93 -4.34 -13.30
N GLY A 184 -17.59 -3.23 -13.67
CA GLY A 184 -17.36 -1.93 -13.05
C GLY A 184 -17.62 -1.91 -11.55
N LEU A 185 -18.71 -2.53 -11.09
CA LEU A 185 -19.03 -2.67 -9.66
C LEU A 185 -17.94 -3.48 -8.93
N LEU A 186 -17.52 -4.60 -9.48
CA LEU A 186 -16.50 -5.45 -8.85
C LEU A 186 -15.13 -4.78 -8.78
N LEU A 187 -14.76 -3.98 -9.79
CA LEU A 187 -13.55 -3.13 -9.73
C LEU A 187 -13.61 -2.14 -8.57
N ILE A 188 -14.75 -1.46 -8.40
CA ILE A 188 -14.96 -0.54 -7.26
C ILE A 188 -14.86 -1.29 -5.94
N VAL A 189 -15.43 -2.50 -5.84
CA VAL A 189 -15.33 -3.34 -4.64
C VAL A 189 -13.87 -3.70 -4.34
N LYS A 190 -13.10 -4.15 -5.33
CA LYS A 190 -11.66 -4.44 -5.16
C LYS A 190 -10.90 -3.22 -4.62
N VAL A 191 -11.11 -2.06 -5.23
CA VAL A 191 -10.56 -0.76 -4.80
C VAL A 191 -10.89 -0.47 -3.34
N ILE A 192 -12.17 -0.57 -2.96
CA ILE A 192 -12.62 -0.30 -1.60
C ILE A 192 -11.98 -1.27 -0.61
N VAL A 193 -11.95 -2.57 -0.92
CA VAL A 193 -11.37 -3.60 -0.03
C VAL A 193 -9.89 -3.32 0.23
N VAL A 194 -9.10 -3.08 -0.81
CA VAL A 194 -7.66 -2.80 -0.67
C VAL A 194 -7.43 -1.51 0.09
N PHE A 195 -8.16 -0.44 -0.25
CA PHE A 195 -7.98 0.85 0.42
C PHE A 195 -8.42 0.83 1.88
N VAL A 196 -9.53 0.16 2.20
CA VAL A 196 -10.00 -0.01 3.57
C VAL A 196 -8.98 -0.82 4.37
N ALA A 197 -8.44 -1.91 3.82
CA ALA A 197 -7.38 -2.68 4.49
C ALA A 197 -6.18 -1.80 4.83
N PHE A 198 -5.71 -0.98 3.88
CA PHE A 198 -4.63 -0.02 4.12
C PHE A 198 -4.97 1.00 5.21
N VAL A 199 -6.15 1.62 5.14
CA VAL A 199 -6.61 2.58 6.15
C VAL A 199 -6.69 1.95 7.54
N VAL A 200 -7.14 0.69 7.64
CA VAL A 200 -7.17 -0.06 8.90
C VAL A 200 -5.75 -0.26 9.43
N LEU A 201 -4.81 -0.72 8.60
CA LEU A 201 -3.40 -0.88 8.99
C LEU A 201 -2.82 0.44 9.49
N VAL A 202 -2.96 1.52 8.73
CA VAL A 202 -2.47 2.86 9.10
C VAL A 202 -3.10 3.34 10.40
N ARG A 203 -4.41 3.15 10.60
CA ARG A 203 -5.09 3.56 11.84
C ARG A 203 -4.60 2.78 13.05
N VAL A 204 -4.37 1.49 12.90
CA VAL A 204 -3.79 0.65 13.97
C VAL A 204 -2.37 1.14 14.29
N LEU A 205 -1.54 1.36 13.27
CA LEU A 205 -0.16 1.82 13.46
C LEU A 205 -0.09 3.21 14.08
N VAL A 206 -0.87 4.17 13.61
CA VAL A 206 -0.93 5.53 14.17
C VAL A 206 -1.44 5.50 15.60
N LYS A 207 -2.43 4.67 15.91
CA LYS A 207 -2.90 4.51 17.30
C LYS A 207 -1.77 4.01 18.20
N GLN A 208 -1.10 2.94 17.81
CA GLN A 208 0.00 2.35 18.58
C GLN A 208 1.21 3.30 18.70
N ASP A 209 1.54 4.01 17.63
CA ASP A 209 2.64 4.98 17.61
C ASP A 209 2.38 6.13 18.58
N ARG A 210 1.16 6.65 18.60
CA ARG A 210 0.76 7.71 19.53
C ARG A 210 0.78 7.24 20.98
N GLU A 211 0.29 6.03 21.24
CA GLU A 211 0.34 5.41 22.58
C GLU A 211 1.80 5.26 23.05
N ALA A 212 2.69 4.81 22.17
CA ALA A 212 4.12 4.68 22.46
C ALA A 212 4.81 6.03 22.73
N LEU A 213 4.34 7.11 22.11
CA LEU A 213 4.83 8.47 22.32
C LEU A 213 4.15 9.21 23.51
N GLY A 214 3.20 8.58 24.21
CA GLY A 214 2.43 9.24 25.27
C GLY A 214 1.55 10.39 24.77
N LEU A 215 1.19 10.40 23.48
CA LEU A 215 0.39 11.47 22.88
C LEU A 215 -1.11 11.29 23.18
N PRO A 216 -1.89 12.39 23.32
CA PRO A 216 -3.31 12.31 23.61
C PRO A 216 -4.08 11.47 22.59
N SER A 217 -5.00 10.65 23.08
CA SER A 217 -5.92 9.86 22.28
C SER A 217 -6.80 10.74 21.40
N ARG A 218 -7.44 10.13 20.40
CA ARG A 218 -8.37 10.84 19.51
C ARG A 218 -9.56 11.45 20.27
N LYS A 219 -10.01 10.79 21.35
CA LYS A 219 -11.10 11.28 22.20
C LYS A 219 -10.66 12.52 22.97
N GLU A 220 -9.49 12.48 23.61
CA GLU A 220 -8.92 13.61 24.35
C GLU A 220 -8.69 14.81 23.44
N ARG A 221 -8.13 14.61 22.24
CA ARG A 221 -7.99 15.70 21.25
C ARG A 221 -9.31 16.31 20.84
N ARG A 222 -10.36 15.50 20.66
CA ARG A 222 -11.70 15.99 20.31
C ARG A 222 -12.30 16.80 21.47
N ALA A 223 -12.12 16.35 22.71
CA ALA A 223 -12.54 17.08 23.90
C ALA A 223 -11.79 18.42 24.04
N GLN A 224 -10.46 18.42 23.88
CA GLN A 224 -9.62 19.62 23.89
C GLN A 224 -10.05 20.62 22.82
N LYS A 225 -10.25 20.18 21.57
CA LYS A 225 -10.74 21.05 20.49
C LYS A 225 -12.14 21.61 20.75
N LYS A 226 -13.03 20.80 21.34
CA LYS A 226 -14.39 21.25 21.71
C LYS A 226 -14.32 22.30 22.83
N ALA A 227 -13.49 22.07 23.84
CA ALA A 227 -13.27 23.02 24.93
C ALA A 227 -12.66 24.33 24.42
N GLU A 228 -11.65 24.27 23.55
CA GLU A 228 -11.03 25.45 22.93
C GLU A 228 -12.04 26.27 22.10
N LYS A 229 -12.88 25.59 21.31
CA LYS A 229 -13.95 26.26 20.54
C LYS A 229 -14.99 26.91 21.45
N LEU A 230 -15.35 26.27 22.56
CA LEU A 230 -16.28 26.82 23.54
C LEU A 230 -15.70 28.05 24.24
N ALA A 231 -14.44 27.97 24.68
CA ALA A 231 -13.74 29.08 25.31
C ALA A 231 -13.61 30.28 24.37
N LYS A 232 -13.28 30.07 23.09
CA LYS A 232 -13.25 31.14 22.07
C LYS A 232 -14.62 31.79 21.87
N LYS A 233 -15.70 30.99 21.85
CA LYS A 233 -17.06 31.52 21.72
C LYS A 233 -17.43 32.38 22.94
N GLN A 234 -17.17 31.88 24.15
CA GLN A 234 -17.44 32.61 25.39
C GLN A 234 -16.63 33.91 25.48
N ALA A 235 -15.36 33.90 25.06
CA ALA A 235 -14.54 35.11 25.03
C ALA A 235 -15.07 36.16 24.04
N SER A 236 -15.58 35.73 22.88
CA SER A 236 -16.21 36.62 21.89
C SER A 236 -17.49 37.25 22.43
N GLU A 237 -18.38 36.44 23.01
CA GLU A 237 -19.64 36.91 23.61
C GLU A 237 -19.37 37.90 24.77
N GLN A 238 -18.36 37.65 25.59
CA GLN A 238 -17.95 38.58 26.66
C GLN A 238 -17.35 39.88 26.13
N ALA A 239 -16.64 39.84 25.00
CA ALA A 239 -16.09 41.03 24.37
C ALA A 239 -17.20 41.91 23.77
N GLU A 240 -18.19 41.31 23.10
CA GLU A 240 -19.36 42.01 22.56
C GLU A 240 -20.18 42.68 23.69
N GLN A 241 -20.46 41.96 24.78
CA GLN A 241 -21.19 42.53 25.93
C GLN A 241 -20.47 43.70 26.60
N LYS A 242 -19.14 43.69 26.63
CA LYS A 242 -18.35 44.81 27.18
C LYS A 242 -18.41 46.06 26.30
N VAL A 243 -18.41 45.88 24.98
CA VAL A 243 -18.55 46.98 24.01
C VAL A 243 -19.93 47.63 24.15
N ASP A 244 -20.99 46.84 24.25
CA ASP A 244 -22.37 47.34 24.44
C ASP A 244 -22.57 48.06 25.78
N GLN A 245 -21.80 47.72 26.82
CA GLN A 245 -21.86 48.40 28.12
C GLN A 245 -21.03 49.69 28.20
N THR A 246 -20.16 49.95 27.22
CA THR A 246 -19.32 51.16 27.15
C THR A 246 -19.75 52.14 26.05
N ALA A 247 -20.77 51.78 25.26
CA ALA A 247 -21.47 52.66 24.32
C ALA A 247 -22.67 53.34 24.98
#